data_AF-A0A2S1H2L1-F1
#
_entry.id   AF-A0A2S1H2L1-F1
#
_cell.length_a   1.000
_cell.length_b   1.000
_cell.length_c   1.000
_cell.angle_alpha   90.00
_cell.angle_beta   90.00
_cell.angle_gamma   90.00
#
_symmetry.space_group_name_H-M   'P 1'
#
loop_
_entity.id
_entity.type
_entity.pdbx_description
1 polymer ?
#
loop_
_entity_poly.entity_id
_entity_poly.type
_entity_poly.pdbx_seq_one_letter_code
_entity_poly.pdbx_strand_id
1 'polypeptide(L)'
;MKMNVKEVVKFTGRCKTVVYDHIGKIRLMDETFAYDENGDTYFSTVELAAYKKMLETIDITRSILKGIVALFKTLGKYEYLNDK
;
A
#
# COMPACT_ATOMS: atom_id res chain seq x y z
N MET A 1 7.94 -6.19 -19.20
CA MET A 1 6.65 -5.48 -19.19
C MET A 1 6.87 -4.14 -18.48
N LYS A 2 6.50 -3.01 -19.10
CA LYS A 2 6.52 -1.68 -18.47
C LYS A 2 5.07 -1.23 -18.33
N MET A 3 4.68 -0.67 -17.19
CA MET A 3 3.32 -0.12 -16.99
C MET A 3 3.40 1.35 -16.60
N ASN A 4 2.65 2.22 -17.25
CA ASN A 4 2.54 3.62 -16.86
C ASN A 4 1.64 3.78 -15.62
N VAL A 5 1.65 4.98 -15.01
CA VAL A 5 0.87 5.27 -13.80
C VAL A 5 -0.64 5.04 -14.00
N LYS A 6 -1.18 5.33 -15.20
CA LYS A 6 -2.60 5.13 -15.50
C LYS A 6 -2.98 3.65 -15.49
N GLU A 7 -2.11 2.79 -16.03
CA GLU A 7 -2.28 1.35 -16.01
C GLU A 7 -2.19 0.79 -14.60
N VAL A 8 -1.27 1.32 -13.78
CA VAL A 8 -1.14 0.92 -12.37
C VAL A 8 -2.34 1.36 -11.53
N VAL A 9 -2.90 2.54 -11.78
CA VAL A 9 -4.16 2.99 -11.18
C VAL A 9 -5.28 2.00 -11.51
N LYS A 10 -5.43 1.61 -12.79
CA LYS A 10 -6.43 0.63 -13.21
C LYS A 10 -6.21 -0.74 -12.57
N PHE A 11 -4.96 -1.18 -12.49
CA PHE A 11 -4.58 -2.48 -11.93
C PHE A 11 -4.82 -2.56 -10.42
N THR A 12 -4.52 -1.50 -9.68
CA THR A 12 -4.59 -1.48 -8.21
C THR A 12 -5.90 -0.93 -7.65
N GLY A 13 -6.71 -0.26 -8.49
CA GLY A 13 -7.89 0.48 -8.06
C GLY A 13 -7.60 1.68 -7.15
N ARG A 14 -6.33 2.05 -6.95
CA ARG A 14 -5.92 3.18 -6.12
C ARG A 14 -5.94 4.46 -6.95
N CYS A 15 -6.28 5.59 -6.32
CA CYS A 15 -6.24 6.88 -6.99
C CYS A 15 -4.79 7.27 -7.36
N LYS A 16 -4.65 8.09 -8.42
CA LYS A 16 -3.36 8.48 -9.00
C LYS A 16 -2.39 9.08 -7.97
N THR A 17 -2.89 9.91 -7.07
CA THR A 17 -2.08 10.57 -6.02
C THR A 17 -1.45 9.58 -5.05
N VAL A 18 -2.21 8.56 -4.62
CA VAL A 18 -1.69 7.48 -3.77
C VAL A 18 -0.65 6.66 -4.50
N VAL A 19 -0.87 6.36 -5.78
CA VAL A 19 0.12 5.66 -6.59
C VAL A 19 1.43 6.46 -6.69
N TYR A 20 1.38 7.77 -6.91
CA TYR A 20 2.59 8.61 -6.93
C TYR A 20 3.32 8.67 -5.58
N ASP A 21 2.59 8.85 -4.48
CA ASP A 21 3.17 8.85 -3.13
C ASP A 21 3.88 7.51 -2.84
N HIS A 22 3.24 6.41 -3.22
CA HIS A 22 3.80 5.07 -3.07
C HIS A 22 5.04 4.82 -3.95
N ILE A 23 5.06 5.30 -5.19
CA ILE A 23 6.24 5.21 -6.06
C ILE A 23 7.42 5.90 -5.40
N GLY A 24 7.23 7.12 -4.88
CA GLY A 24 8.28 7.88 -4.23
C GLY A 24 8.84 7.21 -2.97
N LYS A 25 8.11 6.28 -2.37
CA LYS A 25 8.56 5.49 -1.21
C LYS A 25 9.29 4.20 -1.61
N ILE A 26 8.92 3.61 -2.74
CA ILE A 26 9.55 2.37 -3.25
C ILE A 26 10.90 2.68 -3.91
N ARG A 27 10.97 3.79 -4.62
CA ARG A 27 12.21 4.31 -5.19
C ARG A 27 12.90 5.09 -4.09
N LEU A 28 13.90 4.49 -3.43
CA LEU A 28 14.78 5.18 -2.48
C LEU A 28 15.24 6.49 -3.15
N MET A 29 15.14 7.61 -2.43
CA MET A 29 15.00 9.00 -2.89
C MET A 29 15.98 9.58 -3.93
N ASP A 30 16.92 8.82 -4.50
CA ASP A 30 18.01 9.37 -5.32
C ASP A 30 17.86 9.14 -6.84
N GLU A 31 16.94 8.26 -7.28
CA GLU A 31 16.72 8.04 -8.71
C GLU A 31 15.44 8.76 -9.18
N THR A 32 15.64 9.87 -9.90
CA THR A 32 14.61 10.55 -10.69
C THR A 32 13.77 9.53 -11.46
N PHE A 33 12.46 9.78 -11.56
CA PHE A 33 11.46 8.90 -12.20
C PHE A 33 12.02 8.08 -13.38
N ALA A 34 11.78 6.77 -13.40
CA ALA A 34 12.04 5.99 -14.61
C ALA A 34 11.13 6.51 -15.74
N TYR A 35 11.75 7.13 -16.73
CA TYR A 35 11.09 7.67 -17.92
C TYR A 35 11.32 6.74 -19.10
N ASP A 36 10.26 6.48 -19.87
CA ASP A 36 10.41 5.76 -21.11
C ASP A 36 11.03 6.66 -22.19
N GLU A 37 11.12 6.14 -23.41
CA GLU A 37 11.69 6.84 -24.57
C GLU A 37 10.91 8.12 -24.93
N ASN A 38 9.68 8.26 -24.45
CA ASN A 38 8.80 9.41 -24.67
C ASN A 38 8.84 10.42 -23.49
N GLY A 39 9.61 10.14 -22.44
CA GLY A 39 9.61 10.97 -21.23
C GLY A 39 8.44 10.69 -20.28
N ASP A 40 7.70 9.58 -20.48
CA ASP A 40 6.59 9.21 -19.62
C ASP A 40 7.07 8.35 -18.44
N THR A 41 6.56 8.64 -17.24
CA THR A 41 6.86 7.82 -16.06
C THR A 41 6.24 6.43 -16.16
N TYR A 42 7.07 5.39 -16.01
CA TYR A 42 6.62 4.00 -15.96
C TYR A 42 7.14 3.28 -14.71
N PHE A 43 6.51 2.16 -14.38
CA PHE A 43 7.01 1.16 -13.44
C PHE A 43 7.69 0.04 -14.22
N SER A 44 8.93 -0.25 -13.88
CA SER A 44 9.63 -1.46 -14.28
C SER A 44 8.99 -2.70 -13.65
N THR A 45 9.33 -3.87 -14.17
CA THR A 45 8.85 -5.15 -13.62
C THR A 45 9.18 -5.31 -12.13
N VAL A 46 10.39 -4.92 -11.71
CA VAL A 46 10.84 -5.04 -10.31
C VAL A 46 10.03 -4.10 -9.41
N GLU A 47 9.79 -2.87 -9.84
CA GLU A 47 9.00 -1.90 -9.08
C GLU A 47 7.54 -2.30 -8.98
N LEU A 48 6.96 -2.89 -10.03
CA LEU A 48 5.63 -3.48 -9.96
C LEU A 48 5.57 -4.61 -8.94
N ALA A 49 6.59 -5.47 -8.89
CA ALA A 49 6.65 -6.55 -7.90
C ALA A 49 6.78 -6.02 -6.47
N ALA A 50 7.68 -5.05 -6.25
CA ALA A 50 7.83 -4.36 -4.97
C ALA A 50 6.53 -3.65 -4.57
N TYR A 51 5.85 -2.99 -5.51
CA TYR A 51 4.60 -2.31 -5.24
C TYR A 51 3.48 -3.26 -4.86
N LYS A 52 3.35 -4.40 -5.56
CA LYS A 52 2.42 -5.47 -5.17
C LYS A 52 2.70 -5.96 -3.76
N LYS A 53 3.95 -6.24 -3.44
CA LYS A 53 4.34 -6.71 -2.10
C LYS A 53 4.00 -5.68 -1.03
N MET A 54 4.23 -4.40 -1.28
CA MET A 54 3.86 -3.33 -0.36
C MET A 54 2.33 -3.27 -0.13
N LEU A 55 1.53 -3.41 -1.18
CA LEU A 55 0.07 -3.45 -1.05
C LEU A 55 -0.41 -4.65 -0.24
N GLU A 56 0.14 -5.84 -0.48
CA GLU A 56 -0.13 -7.03 0.32
C GLU A 56 0.20 -6.80 1.80
N THR A 57 1.37 -6.23 2.09
CA THR A 57 1.78 -5.92 3.46
C THR A 57 0.82 -4.94 4.14
N ILE A 58 0.41 -3.87 3.46
CA ILE A 58 -0.57 -2.91 3.98
C ILE A 58 -1.88 -3.61 4.37
N ASP A 59 -2.37 -4.52 3.53
CA ASP A 59 -3.64 -5.21 3.79
C ASP A 59 -3.52 -6.21 4.95
N ILE A 60 -2.40 -6.93 5.06
CA ILE A 60 -2.10 -7.80 6.21
C ILE A 60 -2.04 -6.96 7.50
N THR A 61 -1.28 -5.87 7.51
CA THR A 61 -1.13 -5.00 8.68
C THR A 61 -2.49 -4.42 9.11
N ARG A 62 -3.34 -4.01 8.17
CA ARG A 62 -4.71 -3.55 8.48
C ARG A 62 -5.57 -4.65 9.09
N SER A 63 -5.45 -5.88 8.60
CA SER A 63 -6.16 -7.03 9.17
C SER A 63 -5.74 -7.31 10.61
N ILE A 64 -4.43 -7.32 10.88
CA ILE A 64 -3.87 -7.46 12.23
C ILE A 64 -4.40 -6.35 13.15
N LEU A 65 -4.35 -5.10 12.70
CA LEU A 65 -4.86 -3.96 13.47
C LEU A 65 -6.34 -4.11 13.84
N LYS A 66 -7.18 -4.58 12.90
CA LYS A 66 -8.59 -4.88 13.17
C LYS A 66 -8.75 -5.96 14.24
N GLY A 67 -7.93 -7.01 14.21
CA GLY A 67 -7.91 -8.06 15.23
C GLY A 67 -7.55 -7.52 16.62
N ILE A 68 -6.52 -6.67 16.69
CA ILE A 68 -6.11 -5.99 17.93
C ILE A 68 -7.24 -5.13 18.49
N VAL A 69 -7.90 -4.32 17.65
CA VAL A 69 -9.05 -3.49 18.07
C VAL A 69 -10.22 -4.35 18.56
N ALA A 70 -10.49 -5.49 17.93
CA ALA A 70 -11.54 -6.41 18.36
C ALA A 70 -11.22 -7.01 19.75
N LEU A 71 -9.97 -7.38 20.02
CA LEU A 71 -9.52 -7.86 21.32
C LEU A 71 -9.75 -6.82 22.42
N PHE A 72 -9.32 -5.57 22.21
CA PHE A 72 -9.54 -4.49 23.18
C PHE A 72 -11.03 -4.26 23.48
N LYS A 73 -11.89 -4.29 22.45
CA LYS A 73 -13.35 -4.16 22.65
C LYS A 73 -13.93 -5.31 23.46
N THR A 74 -13.42 -6.53 23.30
CA THR A 74 -13.87 -7.70 24.06
C THR A 74 -13.38 -7.63 25.51
N LEU A 75 -12.12 -7.27 25.73
CA LEU A 75 -11.57 -7.12 27.09
C LEU A 75 -12.27 -6.00 27.87
N GLY A 76 -12.51 -4.83 27.27
CA GLY A 76 -13.26 -3.75 27.93
C GLY A 76 -14.72 -4.12 28.24
N LYS A 77 -15.34 -5.01 27.46
CA LYS A 77 -16.66 -5.59 27.81
C LYS A 77 -16.55 -6.55 29.00
N TYR A 78 -15.47 -7.33 29.07
CA TYR A 78 -15.22 -8.27 30.16
C TYR A 78 -14.91 -7.55 31.48
N GLU A 79 -14.10 -6.49 31.47
CA GLU A 79 -13.83 -5.65 32.64
C GLU A 79 -15.14 -5.05 33.20
N TYR A 80 -16.01 -4.53 32.33
CA TYR A 80 -17.33 -4.00 32.74
C TYR A 80 -18.28 -5.05 33.35
N LEU A 81 -18.17 -6.32 32.95
CA LEU A 81 -19.01 -7.40 33.49
C LEU A 81 -18.48 -7.95 34.82
N ASN A 82 -17.18 -7.84 35.09
CA ASN A 82 -16.57 -8.30 36.34
C ASN A 82 -16.65 -7.27 37.49
N ASP A 83 -17.00 -6.02 37.19
CA ASP A 83 -17.22 -4.95 38.18
C ASP A 83 -18.70 -4.83 38.64
N LYS A 84 -19.56 -5.82 38.32
CA LYS A 84 -20.96 -5.91 38.76
C LYS A 84 -21.20 -7.18 39.58
#